data_AF-A0A6P6FTQ8-F1
#
_entry.id   AF-A0A6P6FTQ8-F1
#
_cell.length_a   1.000
_cell.length_b   1.000
_cell.length_c   1.000
_cell.angle_alpha   90.00
_cell.angle_beta   90.00
_cell.angle_gamma   90.00
#
_symmetry.space_group_name_H-M   'P 1'
#
loop_
_entity.id
_entity.type
_entity.pdbx_description
1 polymer ?
#
loop_
_entity_poly.entity_id
_entity_poly.type
_entity_poly.pdbx_seq_one_letter_code
_entity_poly.pdbx_strand_id
1 'polypeptide(L)'
;ILNFENLTSPYAFSNIITQDFRSESENCYKVIKESWQQIEDTAKRPKGLQQLRKSFKICRNYIDADALGGWLSTAYVYTAMTDYPTPSNFLSPLPAYPVKQMCKAIDDPATGNDSVAKLYGF
;
A
#
# COMPACT_ATOMS: atom_id res chain seq x y z
N ILE A 1 -12.39 2.10 17.74
CA ILE A 1 -13.72 1.47 17.58
C ILE A 1 -13.48 0.00 17.29
N LEU A 2 -14.14 -0.92 18.01
CA LEU A 2 -14.03 -2.36 17.74
C LEU A 2 -14.99 -2.73 16.61
N ASN A 3 -14.48 -3.36 15.54
CA ASN A 3 -15.28 -3.86 14.42
C ASN A 3 -15.40 -5.37 14.56
N PHE A 4 -16.62 -5.88 14.66
CA PHE A 4 -16.90 -7.32 14.78
C PHE A 4 -17.67 -7.80 13.55
N GLU A 5 -17.35 -9.02 13.10
CA GLU A 5 -18.05 -9.68 12.00
C GLU A 5 -19.55 -9.80 12.32
N ASN A 6 -20.40 -9.63 11.30
CA ASN A 6 -21.86 -9.68 11.37
C ASN A 6 -22.55 -8.62 12.25
N LEU A 7 -21.79 -7.72 12.90
CA LEU A 7 -22.33 -6.60 13.69
C LEU A 7 -22.04 -5.24 13.04
N THR A 8 -20.95 -5.15 12.29
CA THR A 8 -20.53 -3.95 11.58
C THR A 8 -20.42 -4.23 10.09
N SER A 9 -20.47 -3.17 9.27
CA SER A 9 -20.26 -3.32 7.83
C SER A 9 -18.95 -4.07 7.56
N PRO A 10 -18.91 -5.06 6.64
CA PRO A 10 -17.67 -5.77 6.31
C PRO A 10 -16.59 -4.83 5.76
N TYR A 11 -16.96 -3.62 5.32
CA TYR A 11 -16.06 -2.60 4.82
C TYR A 11 -15.60 -1.61 5.89
N ALA A 12 -16.13 -1.65 7.11
CA ALA A 12 -15.83 -0.67 8.16
C ALA A 12 -14.33 -0.57 8.43
N PHE A 13 -13.65 -1.72 8.53
CA PHE A 13 -12.21 -1.79 8.75
C PHE A 13 -11.42 -1.17 7.58
N SER A 14 -11.67 -1.62 6.35
CA SER A 14 -10.97 -1.11 5.17
C SER A 14 -11.26 0.37 4.90
N ASN A 15 -12.46 0.86 5.25
CA ASN A 15 -12.82 2.26 5.14
C ASN A 15 -12.01 3.13 6.10
N ILE A 16 -11.78 2.67 7.35
CA ILE A 16 -10.93 3.39 8.31
C ILE A 16 -9.51 3.50 7.76
N ILE A 17 -8.92 2.38 7.34
CA ILE A 17 -7.57 2.37 6.75
C ILE A 17 -7.48 3.32 5.56
N THR A 18 -8.44 3.24 4.64
CA THR A 18 -8.51 4.13 3.47
C THR A 18 -8.52 5.59 3.89
N GLN A 19 -9.22 5.90 4.99
CA GLN A 19 -9.37 7.26 5.47
C GLN A 19 -8.15 7.78 6.22
N ASP A 20 -7.38 6.91 6.88
CA ASP A 20 -6.08 7.26 7.46
C ASP A 20 -5.14 7.81 6.37
N PHE A 21 -4.95 7.04 5.29
CA PHE A 21 -4.12 7.48 4.14
C PHE A 21 -4.67 8.74 3.46
N ARG A 22 -5.99 8.83 3.28
CA ARG A 22 -6.63 9.99 2.65
C ARG A 22 -6.49 11.26 3.50
N SER A 23 -6.49 11.13 4.82
CA SER A 23 -6.33 12.28 5.74
C SER A 23 -4.91 12.86 5.72
N GLU A 24 -3.90 12.04 5.42
CA GLU A 24 -2.53 12.49 5.19
C GLU A 24 -2.35 13.13 3.79
N SER A 25 -2.88 12.52 2.73
CA SER A 25 -2.83 13.09 1.38
C SER A 25 -3.89 12.52 0.43
N GLU A 26 -4.64 13.42 -0.21
CA GLU A 26 -5.61 13.06 -1.25
C GLU A 26 -4.92 12.44 -2.48
N ASN A 27 -3.69 12.86 -2.81
CA ASN A 27 -2.94 12.29 -3.92
C ASN A 27 -2.46 10.88 -3.60
N CYS A 28 -1.89 10.68 -2.40
CA CYS A 28 -1.51 9.37 -1.89
C CYS A 28 -2.66 8.36 -1.96
N TYR A 29 -3.84 8.75 -1.46
CA TYR A 29 -5.06 7.95 -1.56
C TYR A 29 -5.40 7.57 -3.00
N LYS A 30 -5.39 8.53 -3.93
CA LYS A 30 -5.71 8.28 -5.35
C LYS A 30 -4.71 7.31 -5.98
N VAL A 31 -3.41 7.50 -5.74
CA VAL A 31 -2.37 6.61 -6.26
C VAL A 31 -2.55 5.19 -5.74
N ILE A 32 -2.78 5.02 -4.43
CA ILE A 32 -3.04 3.69 -3.83
C ILE A 32 -4.27 3.06 -4.48
N LYS A 33 -5.38 3.80 -4.59
CA LYS A 33 -6.63 3.31 -5.19
C LYS A 33 -6.47 2.88 -6.64
N GLU A 34 -5.77 3.68 -7.45
CA GLU A 34 -5.56 3.40 -8.87
C GLU A 34 -4.57 2.25 -9.10
N SER A 35 -3.62 2.07 -8.18
CA SER A 35 -2.57 1.05 -8.31
C SER A 35 -3.10 -0.38 -8.41
N TRP A 36 -4.22 -0.70 -7.76
CA TRP A 36 -4.78 -2.05 -7.76
C TRP A 36 -5.11 -2.51 -9.18
N GLN A 37 -5.87 -1.70 -9.93
CA GLN A 37 -6.23 -2.00 -11.31
C GLN A 37 -4.98 -2.02 -12.21
N GLN A 38 -4.02 -1.13 -11.97
CA GLN A 38 -2.81 -1.07 -12.76
C GLN A 38 -1.91 -2.32 -12.58
N ILE A 39 -1.84 -2.86 -11.37
CA ILE A 39 -1.11 -4.11 -11.10
C ILE A 39 -1.77 -5.26 -11.88
N GLU A 40 -3.08 -5.40 -11.81
CA GLU A 40 -3.82 -6.43 -12.55
C GLU A 40 -3.63 -6.29 -14.06
N ASP A 41 -3.80 -5.08 -14.59
CA ASP A 41 -3.70 -4.81 -16.03
C ASP A 41 -2.28 -5.00 -16.54
N THR A 42 -1.28 -4.64 -15.73
CA THR A 42 0.12 -4.90 -16.06
C THR A 42 0.38 -6.40 -16.08
N ALA A 43 -0.09 -7.15 -15.10
CA ALA A 43 0.13 -8.59 -15.02
C ALA A 43 -0.45 -9.37 -16.22
N LYS A 44 -1.56 -8.89 -16.81
CA LYS A 44 -2.18 -9.48 -18.01
C LYS A 44 -1.37 -9.26 -19.30
N ARG A 45 -0.43 -8.31 -19.33
CA ARG A 45 0.39 -8.02 -20.51
C ARG A 45 1.55 -9.02 -20.67
N PRO A 46 2.03 -9.26 -21.91
CA PRO A 46 3.25 -10.03 -22.12
C PRO A 46 4.42 -9.44 -21.33
N LYS A 47 5.14 -10.28 -20.56
CA LYS A 47 6.22 -9.89 -19.64
C LYS A 47 5.81 -8.94 -18.51
N GLY A 48 4.51 -8.72 -18.28
CA GLY A 48 3.99 -7.83 -17.26
C GLY A 48 4.37 -8.23 -15.83
N LEU A 49 4.28 -9.52 -15.50
CA LEU A 49 4.76 -10.02 -14.20
C LEU A 49 6.26 -9.80 -14.00
N GLN A 50 7.08 -9.90 -15.05
CA GLN A 50 8.51 -9.61 -14.97
C GLN A 50 8.75 -8.12 -14.70
N GLN A 51 7.98 -7.25 -15.35
CA GLN A 51 8.01 -5.82 -15.09
C GLN A 51 7.68 -5.55 -13.62
N LEU A 52 6.54 -6.03 -13.12
CA LEU A 52 6.12 -5.87 -11.72
C LEU A 52 7.16 -6.38 -10.73
N ARG A 53 7.76 -7.56 -10.96
CA ARG A 53 8.80 -8.09 -10.08
C ARG A 53 10.05 -7.22 -10.03
N LYS A 54 10.51 -6.73 -11.18
CA LYS A 54 11.67 -5.84 -11.25
C LYS A 54 11.40 -4.53 -10.51
N SER A 55 10.23 -3.98 -10.78
CA SER A 55 9.63 -2.82 -10.15
C SER A 55 9.62 -2.91 -8.61
N PHE A 56 8.96 -3.93 -8.06
CA PHE A 56 8.86 -4.17 -6.62
C PHE A 56 10.12 -4.84 -6.02
N LYS A 57 11.22 -4.96 -6.79
CA LYS A 57 12.47 -5.62 -6.39
C LYS A 57 12.28 -7.01 -5.76
N ILE A 58 11.33 -7.78 -6.27
CA ILE A 58 10.96 -9.09 -5.74
C ILE A 58 12.07 -10.10 -6.07
N CYS A 59 12.68 -10.68 -5.02
CA CYS A 59 13.84 -11.57 -5.15
C CYS A 59 13.54 -12.93 -5.79
N ARG A 60 12.31 -13.45 -5.69
CA ARG A 60 11.95 -14.78 -6.18
C ARG A 60 10.76 -14.73 -7.13
N ASN A 61 10.80 -15.54 -8.19
CA ASN A 61 9.80 -15.56 -9.27
C ASN A 61 8.43 -16.20 -8.90
N TYR A 62 8.08 -16.34 -7.62
CA TYR A 62 6.80 -16.95 -7.22
C TYR A 62 5.66 -15.94 -7.02
N ILE A 63 5.95 -14.63 -6.94
CA ILE A 63 4.90 -13.63 -6.71
C ILE A 63 4.21 -13.30 -8.03
N ASP A 64 2.90 -13.55 -8.08
CA ASP A 64 1.97 -13.11 -9.12
C ASP A 64 1.23 -11.82 -8.67
N ALA A 65 0.25 -11.38 -9.48
CA ALA A 65 -0.48 -10.14 -9.19
C ALA A 65 -1.27 -10.22 -7.87
N ASP A 66 -1.88 -11.38 -7.58
CA ASP A 66 -2.69 -11.58 -6.38
C ASP A 66 -1.81 -11.61 -5.13
N ALA A 67 -0.68 -12.32 -5.19
CA ALA A 67 0.29 -12.35 -4.09
C ALA A 67 0.90 -10.97 -3.82
N LEU A 68 1.20 -10.20 -4.88
CA LEU A 68 1.65 -8.81 -4.75
C LEU A 68 0.57 -7.93 -4.13
N GLY A 69 -0.68 -8.07 -4.57
CA GLY A 69 -1.82 -7.33 -4.03
C GLY A 69 -2.03 -7.61 -2.54
N GLY A 70 -1.96 -8.89 -2.14
CA GLY A 70 -2.06 -9.29 -0.74
C GLY A 70 -0.91 -8.75 0.12
N TRP A 71 0.32 -8.72 -0.41
CA TRP A 71 1.47 -8.15 0.28
C TRP A 71 1.31 -6.64 0.51
N LEU A 72 0.89 -5.90 -0.52
CA LEU A 72 0.60 -4.46 -0.40
C LEU A 72 -0.53 -4.19 0.58
N SER A 73 -1.62 -4.96 0.51
CA SER A 73 -2.76 -4.85 1.44
C SER A 73 -2.30 -5.01 2.89
N THR A 74 -1.45 -6.00 3.16
CA THR A 74 -0.87 -6.22 4.49
C THR A 74 -0.03 -5.03 4.94
N ALA A 75 0.79 -4.45 4.06
CA ALA A 75 1.59 -3.28 4.37
C ALA A 75 0.72 -2.07 4.76
N TYR A 76 -0.33 -1.76 3.98
CA TYR A 76 -1.24 -0.65 4.31
C TYR A 76 -1.96 -0.87 5.65
N VAL A 77 -2.43 -2.10 5.90
CA VAL A 77 -3.11 -2.45 7.15
C VAL A 77 -2.18 -2.29 8.34
N TYR A 78 -0.96 -2.84 8.28
CA TYR A 78 -0.02 -2.80 9.40
C TYR A 78 0.44 -1.37 9.70
N THR A 79 0.72 -0.59 8.65
CA THR A 79 1.08 0.82 8.78
C THR A 79 -0.04 1.62 9.44
N ALA A 80 -1.30 1.46 9.01
CA ALA A 80 -2.43 2.14 9.63
C ALA A 80 -2.67 1.72 11.09
N MET A 81 -2.57 0.41 11.39
CA MET A 81 -2.73 -0.10 12.75
C MET A 81 -1.66 0.39 13.74
N THR A 82 -0.49 0.80 13.22
CA THR A 82 0.66 1.20 14.03
C THR A 82 1.08 2.64 13.77
N ASP A 83 0.15 3.50 13.38
CA ASP A 83 0.39 4.92 13.08
C ASP A 83 0.65 5.77 14.34
N TYR A 84 1.70 5.40 15.07
CA TYR A 84 2.06 6.00 16.35
C TYR A 84 2.92 7.26 16.16
N PRO A 85 2.84 8.23 17.08
CA PRO A 85 3.64 9.46 17.03
C PRO A 85 5.12 9.24 17.38
N THR A 86 5.52 8.01 17.68
CA THR A 86 6.89 7.61 18.05
C THR A 86 7.30 6.39 17.26
N PRO A 87 8.61 6.20 16.98
CA PRO A 87 9.09 4.95 16.39
C PRO A 87 8.66 3.75 17.21
N SER A 88 8.31 2.66 16.54
CA SER A 88 7.88 1.43 17.21
C SER A 88 8.41 0.20 16.48
N ASN A 89 8.45 -0.92 17.20
CA ASN A 89 8.85 -2.22 16.65
C ASN A 89 7.89 -3.30 17.16
N PHE A 90 6.59 -3.08 17.00
CA PHE A 90 5.55 -4.01 17.47
C PHE A 90 5.29 -5.13 16.45
N LEU A 91 4.86 -4.77 15.23
CA LEU A 91 4.72 -5.71 14.11
C LEU A 91 5.96 -5.74 13.23
N SER A 92 6.57 -4.57 13.02
CA SER A 92 7.78 -4.32 12.24
C SER A 92 8.43 -3.01 12.73
N PRO A 93 9.74 -2.80 12.55
CA PRO A 93 10.35 -1.50 12.81
C PRO A 93 9.75 -0.45 11.89
N LEU A 94 9.11 0.56 12.47
CA LEU A 94 8.48 1.67 11.75
C LEU A 94 8.86 3.02 12.38
N PRO A 95 8.99 4.08 11.57
CA PRO A 95 9.26 5.43 12.05
C PRO A 95 8.02 6.01 12.77
N ALA A 96 8.18 7.19 13.36
CA ALA A 96 7.03 7.97 13.82
C ALA A 96 6.14 8.39 12.64
N TYR A 97 4.83 8.31 12.83
CA TYR A 97 3.80 8.61 11.82
C TYR A 97 4.02 7.85 10.51
N PRO A 98 4.06 6.51 10.53
CA PRO A 98 4.37 5.71 9.36
C PRO A 98 3.38 5.93 8.21
N VAL A 99 2.10 6.24 8.43
CA VAL A 99 1.16 6.56 7.32
C VAL A 99 1.61 7.83 6.61
N LYS A 100 2.01 8.85 7.36
CA LYS A 100 2.55 10.11 6.82
C LYS A 100 3.85 9.89 6.04
N GLN A 101 4.78 9.11 6.59
CA GLN A 101 6.02 8.76 5.87
C GLN A 101 5.71 8.00 4.59
N MET A 102 4.68 7.16 4.64
CA MET A 102 4.23 6.41 3.49
C MET A 102 3.72 7.37 2.40
N CYS A 103 2.74 8.21 2.71
CA CYS A 103 2.24 9.18 1.74
C CYS A 103 3.31 10.16 1.23
N LYS A 104 4.28 10.54 2.05
CA LYS A 104 5.42 11.36 1.62
C LYS A 104 6.23 10.70 0.49
N ALA A 105 6.47 9.39 0.52
CA ALA A 105 7.23 8.71 -0.53
C ALA A 105 6.40 8.53 -1.83
N ILE A 106 5.09 8.31 -1.72
CA ILE A 106 4.19 8.29 -2.88
C ILE A 106 4.10 9.66 -3.55
N ASP A 107 4.01 10.71 -2.75
CA ASP A 107 3.87 12.09 -3.24
C ASP A 107 5.21 12.69 -3.70
N ASP A 108 6.33 11.99 -3.51
CA ASP A 108 7.65 12.45 -3.94
C ASP A 108 7.66 12.64 -5.48
N PRO A 109 7.92 13.86 -5.99
CA PRO A 109 8.02 14.08 -7.42
C PRO A 109 9.21 13.36 -8.07
N ALA A 110 10.23 12.96 -7.30
CA ALA A 110 11.42 12.26 -7.81
C ALA A 110 11.12 10.83 -8.29
N THR A 111 10.03 10.20 -7.82
CA THR A 111 9.61 8.85 -8.24
C THR A 111 8.90 8.83 -9.61
N GLY A 112 8.78 9.98 -10.29
CA GLY A 112 8.18 10.09 -11.62
C GLY A 112 6.65 9.95 -11.61
N ASN A 113 6.03 9.79 -12.77
CA ASN A 113 4.57 9.70 -12.92
C ASN A 113 4.01 8.27 -12.96
N ASP A 114 4.87 7.26 -12.93
CA ASP A 114 4.40 5.86 -12.88
C ASP A 114 3.89 5.58 -11.47
N SER A 115 2.57 5.48 -11.33
CA SER A 115 1.88 5.20 -10.06
C SER A 115 2.26 3.86 -9.46
N VAL A 116 2.61 2.85 -10.27
CA VAL A 116 3.16 1.60 -9.73
C VAL A 116 4.58 1.85 -9.21
N ALA A 117 5.34 2.75 -9.85
CA ALA A 117 6.67 3.13 -9.38
C ALA A 117 6.68 3.92 -8.08
N LYS A 118 5.66 4.74 -7.86
CA LYS A 118 5.46 5.46 -6.59
C LYS A 118 5.25 4.54 -5.40
N LEU A 119 4.72 3.33 -5.62
CA LEU A 119 4.57 2.33 -4.57
C LEU A 119 5.90 1.66 -4.14
N TYR A 120 7.01 1.88 -4.86
CA TYR A 120 8.33 1.37 -4.48
C TYR A 120 9.09 2.24 -3.48
N GLY A 121 8.53 3.41 -3.12
CA GLY A 121 9.18 4.35 -2.20
C GLY A 121 9.25 3.86 -0.74
N PHE A 122 8.70 2.68 -0.45
CA PHE A 122 8.62 2.05 0.86
C PHE A 122 9.67 0.97 1.07
#